data_AF-A0A9D2NYR4-F1
#
_entry.id   AF-A0A9D2NYR4-F1
#
_cell.length_a   1.000
_cell.length_b   1.000
_cell.length_c   1.000
_cell.angle_alpha   90.00
_cell.angle_beta   90.00
_cell.angle_gamma   90.00
#
_symmetry.space_group_name_H-M   'P 1'
#
loop_
_entity.id
_entity.type
_entity.pdbx_description
1 polymer ?
#
loop_
_entity_poly.entity_id
_entity_poly.type
_entity_poly.pdbx_seq_one_letter_code
_entity_poly.pdbx_strand_id
1 'polypeptide(L)'
;MREEDEVCPQPGALWETCGALEEQLLPGSGGETLWSYWVVEEQWYRPELGWYPTCGLQVCRMTAEGRRMWGILHDVAVERRLVQELAARFCRCGLSPTHLRDVVEDLLP
;
A
#
# COMPACT_ATOMS: atom_id res chain seq x y z
N MET A 1 2.86 -35.49 8.43
CA MET A 1 2.50 -34.42 7.47
C MET A 1 1.52 -33.52 8.18
N ARG A 2 1.95 -32.36 8.66
CA ARG A 2 1.03 -31.31 9.08
C ARG A 2 1.04 -30.31 7.95
N GLU A 3 -0.12 -30.10 7.35
CA GLU A 3 -0.43 -28.96 6.50
C GLU A 3 0.00 -27.70 7.27
N GLU A 4 0.97 -26.99 6.70
CA GLU A 4 1.35 -25.68 7.18
C GLU A 4 0.24 -24.75 6.70
N ASP A 5 -0.69 -24.47 7.62
CA ASP A 5 -1.67 -23.40 7.52
C ASP A 5 -1.00 -22.18 6.89
N GLU A 6 -1.46 -21.86 5.69
CA GLU A 6 -1.23 -20.62 4.97
C GLU A 6 -1.82 -19.50 5.84
N VAL A 7 -1.07 -19.09 6.87
CA VAL A 7 -1.41 -17.97 7.73
C VAL A 7 -1.27 -16.72 6.87
N CYS A 8 -2.36 -16.37 6.20
CA CYS A 8 -2.60 -15.02 5.72
C CYS A 8 -2.38 -14.07 6.90
N PRO A 9 -1.41 -13.13 6.85
CA PRO A 9 -1.30 -12.13 7.88
C PRO A 9 -2.58 -11.30 7.87
N GLN A 10 -3.32 -11.34 8.98
CA GLN A 10 -4.50 -10.49 9.14
C GLN A 10 -4.02 -9.04 9.13
N PRO A 11 -4.54 -8.19 8.22
CA PRO A 11 -4.11 -6.79 8.15
C PRO A 11 -4.49 -6.09 9.45
N GLY A 12 -3.48 -5.86 10.30
CA GLY A 12 -3.58 -5.04 11.49
C GLY A 12 -3.99 -3.64 11.08
N ALA A 13 -5.19 -3.24 11.50
CA ALA A 13 -5.79 -1.95 11.21
C ALA A 13 -4.93 -0.78 11.70
N LEU A 14 -4.36 0.00 10.78
CA LEU A 14 -3.94 1.38 11.02
C LEU A 14 -4.09 2.21 9.72
N TRP A 15 -5.27 2.80 9.57
CA TRP A 15 -5.77 3.48 8.37
C TRP A 15 -5.39 4.97 8.32
N GLU A 16 -4.19 5.38 8.74
CA GLU A 16 -3.95 6.81 9.06
C GLU A 16 -3.11 7.66 8.07
N THR A 17 -2.78 7.21 6.86
CA THR A 17 -1.85 7.95 5.97
C THR A 17 -2.37 8.66 4.71
N CYS A 18 -3.64 8.54 4.29
CA CYS A 18 -4.22 9.41 3.24
C CYS A 18 -5.60 10.00 3.63
N GLY A 19 -5.78 10.40 4.90
CA GLY A 19 -6.99 11.10 5.38
C GLY A 19 -7.09 12.58 4.95
N ALA A 20 -6.04 13.16 4.36
CA ALA A 20 -5.99 14.60 4.05
C ALA A 20 -6.50 15.01 2.65
N LEU A 21 -6.88 14.04 1.80
CA LEU A 21 -7.38 14.30 0.43
C LEU A 21 -8.87 13.95 0.26
N GLU A 22 -9.57 13.59 1.33
CA GLU A 22 -10.99 13.20 1.27
C GLU A 22 -11.96 14.38 1.09
N GLU A 23 -11.56 15.61 1.44
CA GLU A 23 -12.51 16.72 1.57
C GLU A 23 -12.66 17.63 0.32
N GLN A 24 -11.90 17.43 -0.77
CA GLN A 24 -11.84 18.43 -1.85
C GLN A 24 -11.99 17.93 -3.30
N LEU A 25 -12.25 16.65 -3.56
CA LEU A 25 -12.33 16.12 -4.93
C LEU A 25 -13.61 15.32 -5.19
N LEU A 26 -14.75 16.01 -5.15
CA LEU A 26 -15.90 15.61 -5.93
C LEU A 26 -16.52 16.85 -6.60
N PRO A 27 -16.28 17.04 -7.90
CA PRO A 27 -17.32 17.60 -8.74
C PRO A 27 -17.56 16.74 -9.98
N GLY A 28 -18.84 16.51 -10.26
CA GLY A 28 -19.44 16.33 -11.58
C GLY A 28 -18.67 15.54 -12.64
N SER A 29 -19.19 14.36 -12.97
CA SER A 29 -19.23 13.84 -14.35
C SER A 29 -17.95 13.97 -15.17
N GLY A 30 -16.87 13.28 -14.77
CA GLY A 30 -15.64 13.23 -15.56
C GLY A 30 -14.50 12.42 -14.92
N GLY A 31 -14.61 11.09 -14.90
CA GLY A 31 -13.52 10.12 -15.10
C GLY A 31 -12.20 10.17 -14.31
N GLU A 32 -11.96 11.08 -13.38
CA GLU A 32 -10.67 11.15 -12.69
C GLU A 32 -10.61 10.12 -11.56
N THR A 33 -9.97 9.00 -11.87
CA THR A 33 -9.66 7.96 -10.90
C THR A 33 -8.54 8.46 -9.98
N LEU A 34 -8.87 8.71 -8.70
CA LEU A 34 -7.87 9.08 -7.70
C LEU A 34 -7.27 7.83 -7.07
N TRP A 35 -5.95 7.75 -7.05
CA TRP A 35 -5.21 6.67 -6.42
C TRP A 35 -4.76 7.07 -5.02
N SER A 36 -4.98 6.20 -4.04
CA SER A 36 -4.52 6.37 -2.67
C SER A 36 -3.65 5.18 -2.25
N TYR A 37 -2.66 5.47 -1.42
CA TYR A 37 -1.60 4.56 -1.03
C TYR A 37 -1.48 4.53 0.49
N TRP A 38 -1.35 3.33 1.06
CA TRP A 38 -1.34 3.11 2.50
C TRP A 38 -0.24 2.11 2.86
N VAL A 39 0.40 2.32 4.00
CA VAL A 39 1.39 1.37 4.51
C VAL A 39 0.68 0.20 5.18
N VAL A 40 1.16 -1.00 4.91
CA VAL A 40 0.70 -2.24 5.58
C VAL A 40 1.90 -2.81 6.32
N GLU A 41 1.76 -3.07 7.61
CA GLU A 41 2.77 -3.79 8.38
C GLU A 41 2.57 -5.29 8.22
N GLU A 42 3.66 -6.01 8.02
CA GLU A 42 3.66 -7.43 7.70
C GLU A 42 4.75 -8.17 8.48
N GLN A 43 4.57 -9.48 8.64
CA GLN A 43 5.58 -10.35 9.22
C GLN A 43 5.79 -11.54 8.30
N TRP A 44 7.01 -11.67 7.79
CA TRP A 44 7.36 -12.66 6.77
C TRP A 44 8.41 -13.63 7.31
N TYR A 45 8.43 -14.85 6.76
CA TYR A 45 9.40 -15.87 7.10
C TYR A 45 10.31 -16.19 5.91
N ARG A 46 11.62 -16.22 6.14
CA ARG A 46 12.60 -16.75 5.19
C ARG A 46 13.47 -17.78 5.91
N PRO A 47 13.78 -18.94 5.30
CA PRO A 47 14.62 -19.96 5.94
C PRO A 47 15.97 -19.42 6.44
N GLU A 48 16.52 -18.41 5.77
CA GLU A 48 17.83 -17.84 6.05
C GLU A 48 17.80 -16.76 7.15
N LEU A 49 16.64 -16.13 7.38
CA LEU A 49 16.49 -14.96 8.28
C LEU A 49 15.54 -15.23 9.46
N GLY A 50 14.74 -16.30 9.40
CA GLY A 50 13.63 -16.52 10.31
C GLY A 50 12.48 -15.56 10.05
N TRP A 51 11.70 -15.28 11.10
CA TRP A 51 10.62 -14.30 11.05
C TRP A 51 11.17 -12.88 11.13
N TYR A 52 10.82 -12.03 10.16
CA TYR A 52 11.22 -10.63 10.13
C TYR A 52 10.02 -9.71 9.88
N PRO A 53 10.02 -8.51 10.47
CA PRO A 53 9.04 -7.49 10.14
C PRO A 53 9.36 -6.90 8.77
N THR A 54 8.34 -6.67 7.97
CA THR A 54 8.44 -5.93 6.71
C THR A 54 7.22 -5.04 6.55
N CYS A 55 7.30 -4.07 5.66
CA CYS A 55 6.19 -3.18 5.35
C CYS A 55 5.87 -3.30 3.86
N GLY A 56 4.59 -3.45 3.56
CA GLY A 56 4.04 -3.40 2.21
C GLY A 56 3.31 -2.07 1.95
N LEU A 57 2.88 -1.92 0.70
CA LEU A 57 2.17 -0.75 0.21
C LEU A 57 0.85 -1.17 -0.44
N GLN A 58 -0.26 -0.81 0.19
CA GLN A 58 -1.60 -1.04 -0.31
C GLN A 58 -2.04 0.11 -1.23
N VAL A 59 -2.61 -0.25 -2.37
CA VAL A 59 -3.19 0.67 -3.34
C VAL A 59 -4.71 0.57 -3.29
N CYS A 60 -5.37 1.71 -3.18
CA CYS A 60 -6.81 1.82 -3.29
C CYS A 60 -7.19 2.81 -4.37
N ARG A 61 -8.19 2.43 -5.15
CA ARG A 61 -8.85 3.29 -6.12
C ARG A 61 -10.00 4.00 -5.45
N MET A 62 -9.98 5.33 -5.44
CA MET A 62 -11.08 6.16 -4.98
C MET A 62 -12.00 6.44 -6.16
N THR A 63 -13.29 6.12 -5.99
CA THR A 63 -14.35 6.34 -6.99
C THR A 63 -15.52 7.05 -6.32
N ALA A 64 -16.46 7.57 -7.11
CA ALA A 64 -17.69 8.16 -6.58
C ALA A 64 -18.52 7.17 -5.72
N GLU A 65 -18.37 5.87 -5.98
CA GLU A 65 -19.03 4.77 -5.26
C GLU A 65 -18.28 4.38 -3.97
N GLY A 66 -17.13 5.01 -3.71
CA GLY A 66 -16.30 4.78 -2.54
C GLY A 66 -14.91 4.23 -2.86
N ARG A 67 -14.22 3.79 -1.81
CA ARG A 67 -12.87 3.23 -1.85
C ARG A 67 -12.92 1.76 -2.26
N ARG A 68 -12.19 1.40 -3.32
CA ARG A 68 -11.99 0.02 -3.73
C ARG A 68 -10.53 -0.37 -3.61
N MET A 69 -10.24 -1.42 -2.85
CA MET A 69 -8.89 -1.99 -2.79
C MET A 69 -8.52 -2.51 -4.18
N TRP A 70 -7.35 -2.10 -4.66
CA TRP A 70 -6.82 -2.51 -5.96
C TRP A 70 -5.82 -3.66 -5.80
N GLY A 71 -4.92 -3.53 -4.83
CA GLY A 71 -3.92 -4.56 -4.52
C GLY A 71 -2.96 -4.12 -3.44
N ILE A 72 -2.05 -5.02 -3.08
CA ILE A 72 -0.99 -4.78 -2.09
C ILE A 72 0.33 -5.20 -2.73
N LEU A 73 1.32 -4.31 -2.68
CA LEU A 73 2.71 -4.64 -2.95
C LEU A 73 3.37 -5.02 -1.61
N HIS A 74 3.65 -6.30 -1.42
CA HIS A 74 4.21 -6.83 -0.19
C HIS A 74 5.73 -6.68 -0.13
N ASP A 75 6.30 -6.77 1.08
CA ASP A 75 7.75 -6.84 1.33
C ASP A 75 8.54 -5.71 0.63
N VAL A 76 8.06 -4.46 0.78
CA VAL A 76 8.66 -3.27 0.14
C VAL A 76 9.92 -2.84 0.89
N ALA A 77 9.82 -2.66 2.21
CA ALA A 77 10.95 -2.30 3.04
C ALA A 77 10.70 -2.65 4.51
N VAL A 78 11.76 -2.89 5.26
CA VAL A 78 11.68 -3.07 6.72
C VAL A 78 11.39 -1.74 7.43
N GLU A 79 11.88 -0.62 6.89
CA GLU A 79 11.69 0.70 7.50
C GLU A 79 10.32 1.30 7.15
N ARG A 80 9.41 1.29 8.14
CA ARG A 80 8.07 1.88 8.01
C ARG A 80 8.08 3.34 7.54
N ARG A 81 9.00 4.17 8.03
CA ARG A 81 9.06 5.60 7.68
C ARG A 81 9.28 5.80 6.18
N LEU A 82 10.13 4.97 5.59
CA LEU A 82 10.39 5.00 4.16
C LEU A 82 9.12 4.67 3.36
N VAL A 83 8.40 3.62 3.74
CA VAL A 83 7.15 3.24 3.06
C VAL A 83 6.05 4.29 3.26
N GLN A 84 6.01 4.96 4.41
CA GLN A 84 5.09 6.08 4.68
C GLN A 84 5.39 7.29 3.79
N GLU A 85 6.67 7.64 3.62
CA GLU A 85 7.07 8.72 2.72
C GLU A 85 6.77 8.39 1.26
N LEU A 86 6.98 7.14 0.83
CA LEU A 86 6.59 6.66 -0.50
C LEU A 86 5.08 6.78 -0.71
N ALA A 87 4.27 6.28 0.23
CA ALA A 87 2.82 6.37 0.17
C ALA A 87 2.34 7.82 0.04
N ALA A 88 2.88 8.73 0.84
CA ALA A 88 2.55 10.16 0.78
C ALA A 88 2.97 10.81 -0.54
N ARG A 89 4.14 10.46 -1.08
CA ARG A 89 4.62 10.94 -2.40
C ARG A 89 3.70 10.44 -3.52
N PHE A 90 3.31 9.17 -3.51
CA PHE A 90 2.43 8.59 -4.53
C PHE A 90 1.00 9.13 -4.45
N CYS A 91 0.44 9.30 -3.24
CA CYS A 91 -0.85 9.99 -3.04
C CYS A 91 -0.80 11.42 -3.62
N ARG A 92 0.29 12.18 -3.37
CA ARG A 92 0.43 13.55 -3.90
C ARG A 92 0.59 13.62 -5.42
N CYS A 93 1.26 12.65 -6.03
CA CYS A 93 1.49 12.62 -7.48
C CYS A 93 0.36 11.93 -8.26
N GLY A 94 -0.65 11.36 -7.58
CA GLY A 94 -1.74 10.62 -8.23
C GLY A 94 -1.25 9.46 -9.09
N LEU A 95 -0.16 8.80 -8.68
CA LEU A 95 0.53 7.79 -9.49
C LEU A 95 -0.44 6.65 -9.83
N SER A 96 -0.45 6.18 -11.08
CA SER A 96 -1.16 4.94 -11.44
C SER A 96 -0.36 3.73 -10.95
N PRO A 97 -1.01 2.68 -10.42
CA PRO A 97 -0.31 1.49 -9.93
C PRO A 97 0.33 0.63 -11.03
N THR A 98 0.12 0.96 -12.31
CA THR A 98 0.64 0.18 -13.46
C THR A 98 2.16 -0.02 -13.41
N HIS A 99 2.90 0.98 -12.91
CA HIS A 99 4.36 0.95 -12.76
C HIS A 99 4.81 1.03 -11.30
N LEU A 100 3.93 0.68 -10.35
CA LEU A 100 4.20 0.88 -8.93
C LEU A 100 5.42 0.11 -8.46
N ARG A 101 5.55 -1.15 -8.89
CA ARG A 101 6.69 -1.99 -8.54
C ARG A 101 7.99 -1.37 -9.02
N ASP A 102 8.07 -1.03 -10.30
CA ASP A 102 9.27 -0.46 -10.91
C ASP A 102 9.71 0.84 -10.19
N VAL A 103 8.75 1.74 -9.92
CA VAL A 103 9.02 2.99 -9.22
C VAL A 103 9.47 2.76 -7.78
N VAL A 104 8.90 1.77 -7.08
CA VAL A 104 9.31 1.43 -5.72
C VAL A 104 10.72 0.84 -5.71
N GLU A 105 11.04 -0.06 -6.64
CA GLU A 105 12.37 -0.66 -6.79
C GLU A 105 13.44 0.41 -7.12
N ASP A 106 13.10 1.42 -7.92
CA ASP A 106 14.01 2.54 -8.24
C ASP A 106 14.22 3.54 -7.09
N LEU A 107 13.25 3.67 -6.19
CA LEU A 107 13.28 4.63 -5.07
C LEU A 107 13.87 4.06 -3.79
N LEU A 108 14.00 2.73 -3.70
CA LEU A 108 14.63 2.06 -2.58
C LEU A 108 16.16 2.09 -2.72
N PRO A 109 16.91 2.31 -1.62
CA PRO A 109 18.36 2.40 -1.63
C PRO A 109 19.07 1.05 -1.84
#